data_AF-A0A9W8RTC2-F1
#
_entry.id   AF-A0A9W8RTC2-F1
#
_cell.length_a   1.000
_cell.length_b   1.000
_cell.length_c   1.000
_cell.angle_alpha   90.00
_cell.angle_beta   90.00
_cell.angle_gamma   90.00
#
_symmetry.space_group_name_H-M   'P 1'
#
loop_
_entity.id
_entity.type
_entity.pdbx_description
1 polymer ?
#
loop_
_entity_poly.entity_id
_entity_poly.type
_entity_poly.pdbx_seq_one_letter_code
_entity_poly.pdbx_strand_id
1 'polypeptide(L)'
;MIDAHKFLMSYYHSKNPKASVSTQQPLMYVERLRIRQPGDAGFALGPHVDGGSIERWEDAGYGKGRVFDDIFRGAWEDFDPWETSGRIDAVSDLYHSAGSCSMFRLFQGWLSMSHTGPREGTLLVNPLFNLATAYYLLRPFFIPRCSPVSLETAKGNEQAYTRETLDPSNWTLEESTTSNIQGAWPGSGQELNHLWHPHLDLPHTMVHVPRIAPGDYVAWHCDTIHAVDRVHQGTGDSSVLYIPACPTTRASLDYVKLQRDHFEQGVPPQDFPGGEGESKHIGRGELEDLRAKASEASLRALG
;
A
#
# COMPACT_ATOMS: atom_id res chain seq x y z
N MET A 1 -11.92 15.56 6.07
CA MET A 1 -10.97 14.78 5.25
C MET A 1 -9.76 15.59 4.78
N ILE A 2 -9.93 16.70 4.06
CA ILE A 2 -8.79 17.52 3.57
C ILE A 2 -7.77 17.86 4.68
N ASP A 3 -8.24 18.30 5.85
CA ASP A 3 -7.34 18.65 6.96
C ASP A 3 -6.60 17.43 7.53
N ALA A 4 -7.26 16.27 7.59
CA ALA A 4 -6.63 15.02 7.99
C ALA A 4 -5.54 14.60 6.99
N HIS A 5 -5.79 14.75 5.69
CA HIS A 5 -4.79 14.47 4.66
C HIS A 5 -3.61 15.45 4.74
N LYS A 6 -3.85 16.75 4.93
CA LYS A 6 -2.76 17.73 5.13
C LYS A 6 -1.92 17.38 6.36
N PHE A 7 -2.56 16.99 7.46
CA PHE A 7 -1.87 16.56 8.67
C PHE A 7 -1.01 15.32 8.41
N LEU A 8 -1.56 14.28 7.79
CA LEU A 8 -0.80 13.07 7.45
C LEU A 8 0.36 13.39 6.50
N MET A 9 0.12 14.14 5.43
CA MET A 9 1.18 14.47 4.48
C MET A 9 2.21 15.47 5.05
N SER A 10 1.95 16.10 6.20
CA SER A 10 2.93 17.00 6.85
C SER A 10 4.14 16.28 7.45
N TYR A 11 4.05 14.96 7.67
CA TYR A 11 5.19 14.14 8.09
C TYR A 11 6.23 13.96 6.98
N TYR A 12 5.80 14.09 5.72
CA TYR A 12 6.66 13.98 4.57
C TYR A 12 7.41 15.28 4.28
N HIS A 13 8.61 15.14 3.74
CA HIS A 13 9.44 16.26 3.33
C HIS A 13 10.16 15.98 2.02
N SER A 14 10.84 16.99 1.47
CA SER A 14 11.64 16.85 0.27
C SER A 14 13.06 17.35 0.50
N LYS A 15 14.05 16.51 0.17
CA LYS A 15 15.47 16.92 0.13
C LYS A 15 15.76 17.81 -1.08
N ASN A 16 14.93 17.75 -2.12
CA ASN A 16 15.03 18.60 -3.30
C ASN A 16 14.03 19.78 -3.22
N PRO A 17 14.48 21.02 -2.96
CA PRO A 17 13.58 22.17 -2.84
C PRO A 17 12.86 22.54 -4.15
N LYS A 18 13.24 21.93 -5.29
CA LYS A 18 12.60 22.10 -6.60
C LYS A 18 11.70 20.91 -6.98
N ALA A 19 11.51 19.95 -6.08
CA ALA A 19 10.62 18.82 -6.31
C ALA A 19 9.20 19.32 -6.60
N SER A 20 8.60 18.83 -7.68
CA SER A 20 7.26 19.24 -8.12
C SER A 20 6.16 18.50 -7.35
N VAL A 21 6.09 18.74 -6.05
CA VAL A 21 5.14 18.13 -5.12
C VAL A 21 4.57 19.16 -4.15
N SER A 22 3.29 19.03 -3.80
CA SER A 22 2.64 19.81 -2.75
C SER A 22 1.82 18.92 -1.84
N THR A 23 2.15 18.95 -0.55
CA THR A 23 1.41 18.28 0.54
C THR A 23 0.30 19.16 1.12
N GLN A 24 0.21 20.43 0.69
CA GLN A 24 -0.79 21.38 1.16
C GLN A 24 -2.06 21.39 0.32
N GLN A 25 -2.04 20.70 -0.82
CA GLN A 25 -3.16 20.57 -1.75
C GLN A 25 -3.37 19.08 -2.02
N PRO A 26 -4.02 18.33 -1.12
CA PRO A 26 -4.38 16.94 -1.40
C PRO A 26 -5.27 16.87 -2.63
N LEU A 27 -5.04 15.84 -3.45
CA LEU A 27 -5.89 15.50 -4.59
C LEU A 27 -6.78 14.31 -4.27
N MET A 28 -7.96 14.28 -4.87
CA MET A 28 -8.93 13.21 -4.70
C MET A 28 -8.57 12.03 -5.61
N TYR A 29 -8.43 10.86 -5.00
CA TYR A 29 -8.42 9.57 -5.70
C TYR A 29 -9.74 8.85 -5.39
N VAL A 30 -10.55 8.63 -6.41
CA VAL A 30 -11.81 7.89 -6.30
C VAL A 30 -11.47 6.41 -6.24
N GLU A 31 -11.99 5.75 -5.21
CA GLU A 31 -11.88 4.31 -4.99
C GLU A 31 -13.27 3.79 -4.59
N ARG A 32 -13.43 2.48 -4.68
CA ARG A 32 -14.50 1.62 -4.22
C ARG A 32 -14.71 1.73 -2.71
N LEU A 33 -15.79 1.09 -2.29
CA LEU A 33 -16.07 0.74 -0.91
C LEU A 33 -15.99 -0.78 -0.75
N ARG A 34 -15.84 -1.23 0.49
CA ARG A 34 -15.94 -2.65 0.85
C ARG A 34 -17.05 -2.81 1.87
N ILE A 35 -17.93 -3.79 1.65
CA ILE A 35 -18.92 -4.27 2.64
C ILE A 35 -18.63 -5.75 2.83
N ARG A 36 -18.09 -6.12 3.99
CA ARG A 36 -17.73 -7.51 4.29
C ARG A 36 -18.68 -8.09 5.34
N GLN A 37 -19.29 -9.23 5.05
CA GLN A 37 -20.26 -9.87 5.94
C GLN A 37 -19.58 -10.81 6.96
N PRO A 38 -20.19 -11.04 8.14
CA PRO A 38 -19.78 -12.09 9.05
C PRO A 38 -19.55 -13.44 8.37
N GLY A 39 -18.47 -14.13 8.73
CA GLY A 39 -18.10 -15.44 8.17
C GLY A 39 -17.40 -15.41 6.81
N ASP A 40 -17.33 -14.25 6.13
CA ASP A 40 -16.67 -14.12 4.85
C ASP A 40 -15.16 -14.43 4.94
N ALA A 41 -14.70 -15.34 4.08
CA ALA A 41 -13.31 -15.77 3.92
C ALA A 41 -12.77 -15.58 2.49
N GLY A 42 -13.57 -15.00 1.57
CA GLY A 42 -13.18 -14.80 0.17
C GLY A 42 -12.23 -13.63 -0.04
N PHE A 43 -12.31 -12.61 0.83
CA PHE A 43 -11.46 -11.40 0.80
C PHE A 43 -10.27 -11.48 1.78
N ALA A 44 -9.62 -12.64 1.85
CA ALA A 44 -8.43 -12.83 2.68
C ALA A 44 -7.15 -12.47 1.90
N LEU A 45 -6.81 -11.18 1.88
CA LEU A 45 -5.49 -10.73 1.41
C LEU A 45 -4.47 -10.93 2.53
N GLY A 46 -3.46 -11.75 2.27
CA GLY A 46 -2.32 -11.95 3.16
C GLY A 46 -1.47 -10.67 3.30
N PRO A 47 -0.43 -10.69 4.13
CA PRO A 47 0.46 -9.55 4.29
C PRO A 47 1.09 -9.13 2.95
N HIS A 48 0.93 -7.88 2.58
CA HIS A 48 1.46 -7.33 1.33
C HIS A 48 1.78 -5.83 1.46
N VAL A 49 2.49 -5.30 0.47
CA VAL A 49 2.71 -3.86 0.25
C VAL A 49 2.28 -3.53 -1.18
N ASP A 50 1.44 -2.51 -1.34
CA ASP A 50 1.01 -2.03 -2.66
C ASP A 50 2.01 -1.05 -3.28
N GLY A 51 1.64 -0.46 -4.43
CA GLY A 51 2.44 0.57 -5.09
C GLY A 51 3.64 -0.04 -5.80
N GLY A 52 3.45 -1.20 -6.42
CA GLY A 52 4.48 -1.89 -7.17
C GLY A 52 5.18 -2.96 -6.34
N SER A 53 5.75 -3.90 -7.09
CA SER A 53 6.39 -5.09 -6.59
C SER A 53 7.81 -5.14 -7.09
N ILE A 54 8.06 -5.74 -8.26
CA ILE A 54 9.41 -5.88 -8.82
C ILE A 54 10.02 -4.52 -9.20
N GLU A 55 9.17 -3.52 -9.46
CA GLU A 55 9.54 -2.14 -9.73
C GLU A 55 10.46 -1.55 -8.65
N ARG A 56 10.42 -2.09 -7.43
CA ARG A 56 11.27 -1.65 -6.31
C ARG A 56 12.76 -1.93 -6.51
N TRP A 57 13.09 -2.91 -7.36
CA TRP A 57 14.45 -3.28 -7.74
C TRP A 57 14.83 -2.81 -9.15
N GLU A 58 13.87 -2.41 -9.97
CA GLU A 58 14.12 -2.04 -11.36
C GLU A 58 14.53 -0.57 -11.52
N ASP A 59 15.57 -0.34 -12.32
CA ASP A 59 16.05 1.01 -12.69
C ASP A 59 14.93 1.86 -13.31
N ALA A 60 14.06 1.24 -14.11
CA ALA A 60 12.95 1.93 -14.75
C ALA A 60 11.75 2.19 -13.80
N GLY A 61 11.72 1.53 -12.64
CA GLY A 61 10.67 1.59 -11.63
C GLY A 61 10.99 2.62 -10.55
N TYR A 62 11.24 2.16 -9.32
CA TYR A 62 11.69 3.00 -8.20
C TYR A 62 13.13 3.49 -8.36
N GLY A 63 13.95 2.83 -9.19
CA GLY A 63 15.32 3.27 -9.48
C GLY A 63 15.41 4.62 -10.19
N LYS A 64 14.38 5.01 -10.97
CA LYS A 64 14.31 6.34 -11.62
C LYS A 64 14.46 7.48 -10.61
N GLY A 65 13.79 7.33 -9.49
CA GLY A 65 13.78 8.28 -8.41
C GLY A 65 14.76 7.95 -7.29
N ARG A 66 15.52 6.85 -7.40
CA ARG A 66 16.54 6.44 -6.41
C ARG A 66 15.97 6.28 -5.00
N VAL A 67 14.72 5.82 -4.91
CA VAL A 67 13.96 5.82 -3.64
C VAL A 67 14.66 4.98 -2.57
N PHE A 68 15.27 3.87 -2.97
CA PHE A 68 15.86 2.88 -2.06
C PHE A 68 17.39 2.81 -2.19
N ASP A 69 18.05 3.80 -2.81
CA ASP A 69 19.52 3.81 -3.02
C ASP A 69 20.29 3.65 -1.70
N ASP A 70 19.82 4.28 -0.62
CA ASP A 70 20.42 4.17 0.72
C ASP A 70 20.43 2.73 1.22
N ILE A 71 19.34 1.99 0.99
CA ILE A 71 19.23 0.59 1.36
C ILE A 71 20.19 -0.26 0.52
N PHE A 72 20.17 -0.10 -0.81
CA PHE A 72 20.97 -0.92 -1.71
C PHE A 72 22.49 -0.64 -1.64
N ARG A 73 22.91 0.55 -1.21
CA ARG A 73 24.33 0.86 -0.93
C ARG A 73 24.81 0.39 0.44
N GLY A 74 23.95 -0.25 1.22
CA GLY A 74 24.25 -0.78 2.55
C GLY A 74 24.19 0.25 3.69
N ALA A 75 23.65 1.44 3.43
CA ALA A 75 23.41 2.49 4.42
C ALA A 75 21.92 2.57 4.74
N TRP A 76 21.28 1.42 5.01
CA TRP A 76 19.83 1.34 5.20
C TRP A 76 19.36 2.13 6.44
N GLU A 77 20.25 2.41 7.39
CA GLU A 77 19.99 3.30 8.53
C GLU A 77 19.79 4.76 8.11
N ASP A 78 20.36 5.17 6.97
CA ASP A 78 20.20 6.51 6.40
C ASP A 78 18.92 6.64 5.55
N PHE A 79 18.26 5.50 5.25
CA PHE A 79 17.03 5.50 4.46
C PHE A 79 15.93 6.27 5.22
N ASP A 80 15.40 7.26 4.52
CA ASP A 80 14.35 8.12 5.03
C ASP A 80 13.02 7.79 4.33
N PRO A 81 12.10 7.06 4.98
CA PRO A 81 10.86 6.68 4.34
C PRO A 81 9.93 7.89 4.07
N TRP A 82 10.16 9.01 4.76
CA TRP A 82 9.37 10.24 4.67
C TRP A 82 9.89 11.21 3.60
N GLU A 83 10.92 10.83 2.84
CA GLU A 83 11.42 11.60 1.70
C GLU A 83 10.53 11.38 0.47
N THR A 84 10.09 12.48 -0.14
CA THR A 84 9.14 12.46 -1.27
C THR A 84 9.76 12.63 -2.63
N SER A 85 10.89 13.35 -2.77
CA SER A 85 11.39 13.72 -4.10
C SER A 85 11.77 12.52 -4.94
N GLY A 86 12.36 11.48 -4.33
CA GLY A 86 12.62 10.25 -5.05
C GLY A 86 11.34 9.53 -5.49
N ARG A 87 10.23 9.70 -4.78
CA ARG A 87 8.98 8.99 -5.09
C ARG A 87 8.17 9.64 -6.21
N ILE A 88 8.45 10.90 -6.56
CA ILE A 88 7.70 11.62 -7.61
C ILE A 88 7.93 11.00 -8.99
N ASP A 89 9.16 10.58 -9.27
CA ASP A 89 9.59 10.03 -10.56
C ASP A 89 9.55 8.49 -10.58
N ALA A 90 9.25 7.86 -9.44
CA ALA A 90 9.13 6.42 -9.33
C ALA A 90 7.94 5.92 -10.16
N VAL A 91 8.16 4.85 -10.92
CA VAL A 91 7.09 4.16 -11.66
C VAL A 91 6.75 2.88 -10.91
N SER A 92 5.56 2.84 -10.33
CA SER A 92 5.06 1.72 -9.52
C SER A 92 4.32 0.64 -10.32
N ASP A 93 4.10 0.85 -11.61
CA ASP A 93 3.42 -0.11 -12.50
C ASP A 93 4.09 -0.09 -13.87
N LEU A 94 5.19 -0.83 -14.01
CA LEU A 94 5.88 -0.97 -15.29
C LEU A 94 5.17 -1.93 -16.23
N TYR A 95 4.26 -2.75 -15.69
CA TYR A 95 3.66 -3.89 -16.37
C TYR A 95 2.19 -3.68 -16.73
N HIS A 96 1.66 -2.47 -16.50
CA HIS A 96 0.28 -2.08 -16.84
C HIS A 96 -0.76 -3.05 -16.26
N SER A 97 -0.58 -3.38 -15.00
CA SER A 97 -1.37 -4.39 -14.31
C SER A 97 -2.79 -3.91 -13.99
N ALA A 98 -3.75 -4.83 -14.08
CA ALA A 98 -5.12 -4.53 -13.71
C ALA A 98 -5.22 -4.28 -12.20
N GLY A 99 -5.70 -3.09 -11.82
CA GLY A 99 -5.79 -2.68 -10.42
C GLY A 99 -4.51 -2.04 -9.87
N SER A 100 -3.57 -1.67 -10.73
CA SER A 100 -2.47 -0.79 -10.34
C SER A 100 -2.99 0.61 -9.98
N CYS A 101 -2.20 1.35 -9.21
CA CYS A 101 -2.52 2.71 -8.83
C CYS A 101 -1.63 3.68 -9.60
N SER A 102 -2.24 4.54 -10.41
CA SER A 102 -1.53 5.54 -11.20
C SER A 102 -1.21 6.82 -10.41
N MET A 103 -1.84 7.04 -9.26
CA MET A 103 -1.53 8.17 -8.37
C MET A 103 -0.49 7.79 -7.33
N PHE A 104 0.43 8.71 -7.07
CA PHE A 104 1.30 8.61 -5.91
C PHE A 104 0.48 8.79 -4.63
N ARG A 105 0.39 7.75 -3.81
CA ARG A 105 -0.27 7.78 -2.50
C ARG A 105 0.81 7.86 -1.42
N LEU A 106 0.78 8.91 -0.60
CA LEU A 106 1.65 9.00 0.58
C LEU A 106 1.12 8.10 1.69
N PHE A 107 -0.19 8.14 1.89
CA PHE A 107 -0.88 7.21 2.77
C PHE A 107 -1.98 6.51 2.01
N GLN A 108 -2.10 5.22 2.24
CA GLN A 108 -3.36 4.54 2.05
C GLN A 108 -4.26 4.82 3.26
N GLY A 109 -5.57 4.65 3.09
CA GLY A 109 -6.49 4.85 4.19
C GLY A 109 -7.93 4.58 3.81
N TRP A 110 -8.76 4.43 4.83
CA TRP A 110 -10.19 4.25 4.68
C TRP A 110 -10.97 4.90 5.82
N LEU A 111 -12.19 5.30 5.52
CA LEU A 111 -13.17 5.80 6.48
C LEU A 111 -14.11 4.67 6.86
N SER A 112 -14.29 4.42 8.16
CA SER A 112 -15.20 3.41 8.65
C SER A 112 -16.66 3.81 8.44
N MET A 113 -17.48 2.86 8.02
CA MET A 113 -18.93 2.99 7.91
C MET A 113 -19.68 2.06 8.87
N SER A 114 -18.96 1.28 9.68
CA SER A 114 -19.50 0.25 10.57
C SER A 114 -18.72 0.18 11.88
N HIS A 115 -19.26 -0.50 12.88
CA HIS A 115 -18.53 -0.79 14.11
C HIS A 115 -17.80 -2.13 13.95
N THR A 116 -16.48 -2.11 14.04
CA THR A 116 -15.66 -3.32 13.94
C THR A 116 -14.43 -3.25 14.82
N GLY A 117 -13.78 -4.38 15.07
CA GLY A 117 -12.54 -4.46 15.83
C GLY A 117 -11.65 -5.63 15.40
N PRO A 118 -10.65 -5.97 16.21
CA PRO A 118 -9.75 -7.10 15.93
C PRO A 118 -10.52 -8.40 15.68
N ARG A 119 -10.15 -9.14 14.63
CA ARG A 119 -10.79 -10.39 14.17
C ARG A 119 -12.20 -10.23 13.57
N GLU A 120 -12.73 -9.01 13.53
CA GLU A 120 -14.03 -8.70 12.95
C GLU A 120 -13.90 -8.27 11.48
N GLY A 121 -12.96 -8.87 10.73
CA GLY A 121 -12.84 -8.61 9.28
C GLY A 121 -12.02 -7.35 8.94
N THR A 122 -11.23 -6.85 9.89
CA THR A 122 -10.56 -5.53 9.85
C THR A 122 -9.11 -5.63 9.38
N LEU A 123 -8.44 -4.47 9.33
CA LEU A 123 -7.06 -4.30 8.88
C LEU A 123 -6.06 -4.74 9.95
N LEU A 124 -4.97 -5.37 9.51
CA LEU A 124 -3.75 -5.56 10.28
C LEU A 124 -2.60 -4.82 9.59
N VAL A 125 -1.65 -4.32 10.36
CA VAL A 125 -0.42 -3.68 9.84
C VAL A 125 0.81 -4.23 10.56
N ASN A 126 1.96 -4.26 9.90
CA ASN A 126 3.24 -4.37 10.58
C ASN A 126 3.70 -2.96 10.97
N PRO A 127 3.85 -2.63 12.27
CA PRO A 127 4.14 -1.28 12.71
C PRO A 127 5.61 -0.87 12.50
N LEU A 128 6.48 -1.80 12.09
CA LEU A 128 7.92 -1.59 11.91
C LEU A 128 8.27 -1.29 10.45
N PHE A 129 7.42 -0.55 9.75
CA PHE A 129 7.49 -0.40 8.29
C PHE A 129 8.87 0.01 7.78
N ASN A 130 9.61 0.91 8.46
CA ASN A 130 10.95 1.31 8.03
C ASN A 130 11.94 0.12 7.99
N LEU A 131 12.04 -0.63 9.10
CA LEU A 131 12.90 -1.82 9.18
C LEU A 131 12.39 -2.94 8.26
N ALA A 132 11.08 -3.09 8.15
CA ALA A 132 10.47 -4.09 7.28
C ALA A 132 10.79 -3.80 5.79
N THR A 133 10.74 -2.53 5.37
CA THR A 133 11.12 -2.09 4.02
C THR A 133 12.55 -2.42 3.69
N ALA A 134 13.50 -2.05 4.57
CA ALA A 134 14.90 -2.44 4.38
C ALA A 134 15.07 -3.96 4.32
N TYR A 135 14.40 -4.68 5.21
CA TYR A 135 14.47 -6.13 5.27
C TYR A 135 13.99 -6.81 3.97
N TYR A 136 12.78 -6.53 3.49
CA TYR A 136 12.27 -7.24 2.32
C TYR A 136 13.00 -6.82 1.03
N LEU A 137 13.52 -5.59 0.95
CA LEU A 137 14.31 -5.14 -0.20
C LEU A 137 15.68 -5.84 -0.27
N LEU A 138 16.29 -6.09 0.89
CA LEU A 138 17.58 -6.77 0.99
C LEU A 138 17.45 -8.29 0.98
N ARG A 139 16.31 -8.84 1.42
CA ARG A 139 16.06 -10.29 1.56
C ARG A 139 16.48 -11.13 0.34
N PRO A 140 16.26 -10.71 -0.92
CA PRO A 140 16.70 -11.45 -2.12
C PRO A 140 18.19 -11.70 -2.20
N PHE A 141 19.02 -10.88 -1.56
CA PHE A 141 20.47 -10.99 -1.63
C PHE A 141 21.07 -11.89 -0.55
N PHE A 142 20.27 -12.45 0.36
CA PHE A 142 20.78 -13.26 1.48
C PHE A 142 20.26 -14.70 1.46
N ILE A 143 21.16 -15.65 1.64
CA ILE A 143 20.86 -17.08 1.75
C ILE A 143 21.38 -17.65 3.08
N PRO A 144 20.73 -18.69 3.64
CA PRO A 144 21.24 -19.35 4.84
C PRO A 144 22.48 -20.21 4.52
N ARG A 145 23.50 -20.14 5.38
CA ARG A 145 24.73 -20.97 5.34
C ARG A 145 24.43 -22.41 5.73
N CYS A 146 23.63 -22.59 6.77
CA CYS A 146 23.11 -23.86 7.20
C CYS A 146 21.59 -23.81 7.06
N SER A 147 21.06 -24.62 6.16
CA SER A 147 19.62 -24.79 6.03
C SER A 147 19.22 -26.10 6.73
N PRO A 148 18.63 -26.06 7.94
CA PRO A 148 18.02 -27.25 8.50
C PRO A 148 16.65 -27.57 7.86
N VAL A 149 16.10 -26.66 7.04
CA VAL A 149 14.75 -26.78 6.49
C VAL A 149 14.73 -26.34 5.03
N SER A 150 14.43 -27.27 4.11
CA SER A 150 14.13 -26.87 2.73
C SER A 150 12.88 -25.97 2.74
N LEU A 151 12.77 -25.02 1.79
CA LEU A 151 11.54 -24.24 1.63
C LEU A 151 10.29 -25.14 1.50
N GLU A 152 10.45 -26.39 1.06
CA GLU A 152 9.38 -27.39 1.06
C GLU A 152 9.01 -27.93 2.45
N THR A 153 9.97 -28.12 3.35
CA THR A 153 9.71 -28.57 4.73
C THR A 153 9.24 -27.42 5.64
N ALA A 154 9.54 -26.17 5.30
CA ALA A 154 9.08 -24.99 6.03
C ALA A 154 7.63 -24.59 5.67
N LYS A 155 7.08 -25.10 4.56
CA LYS A 155 5.68 -24.82 4.17
C LYS A 155 4.71 -25.31 5.25
N GLY A 156 4.12 -24.37 5.97
CA GLY A 156 3.09 -24.63 6.99
C GLY A 156 3.64 -25.09 8.36
N ASN A 157 4.95 -25.04 8.58
CA ASN A 157 5.55 -25.35 9.88
C ASN A 157 6.25 -24.10 10.44
N GLU A 158 5.56 -23.32 11.26
CA GLU A 158 6.13 -22.15 11.95
C GLU A 158 7.31 -22.51 12.87
N GLN A 159 7.41 -23.77 13.32
CA GLN A 159 8.52 -24.27 14.14
C GLN A 159 9.80 -24.52 13.32
N ALA A 160 9.76 -24.34 11.99
CA ALA A 160 10.92 -24.45 11.10
C ALA A 160 11.99 -23.38 11.36
N TYR A 161 11.61 -22.24 11.93
CA TYR A 161 12.51 -21.13 12.18
C TYR A 161 12.84 -21.04 13.67
N THR A 162 14.06 -21.43 14.03
CA THR A 162 14.60 -21.29 15.38
C THR A 162 15.50 -20.07 15.50
N ARG A 163 15.83 -19.68 16.73
CA ARG A 163 16.77 -18.59 16.99
C ARG A 163 18.12 -18.78 16.29
N GLU A 164 18.60 -20.02 16.21
CA GLU A 164 19.85 -20.39 15.55
C GLU A 164 19.76 -20.21 14.03
N THR A 165 18.61 -20.55 13.42
CA THR A 165 18.42 -20.41 11.97
C THR A 165 18.27 -18.95 11.53
N LEU A 166 17.71 -18.11 12.40
CA LEU A 166 17.52 -16.68 12.19
C LEU A 166 18.69 -15.84 12.70
N ASP A 167 19.71 -16.46 13.30
CA ASP A 167 20.89 -15.73 13.76
C ASP A 167 21.64 -15.13 12.56
N PRO A 168 22.08 -13.86 12.62
CA PRO A 168 22.82 -13.23 11.52
C PRO A 168 24.04 -14.03 11.04
N SER A 169 24.68 -14.80 11.94
CA SER A 169 25.82 -15.66 11.58
C SER A 169 25.44 -16.82 10.67
N ASN A 170 24.16 -17.16 10.55
CA ASN A 170 23.67 -18.16 9.61
C ASN A 170 23.39 -17.57 8.21
N TRP A 171 23.54 -16.27 7.97
CA TRP A 171 23.21 -15.67 6.67
C TRP A 171 24.46 -15.17 5.96
N THR A 172 24.45 -15.27 4.64
CA THR A 172 25.50 -14.76 3.76
C THR A 172 24.90 -14.17 2.50
N LEU A 173 25.64 -13.28 1.85
CA LEU A 173 25.25 -12.78 0.53
C LEU A 173 25.23 -13.94 -0.48
N GLU A 174 24.21 -13.97 -1.32
CA GLU A 174 24.11 -14.89 -2.44
C GLU A 174 25.20 -14.56 -3.47
N GLU A 175 26.10 -15.52 -3.74
CA GLU A 175 27.24 -15.29 -4.66
C GLU A 175 26.82 -15.26 -6.14
N SER A 176 25.77 -16.00 -6.49
CA SER A 176 25.27 -16.12 -7.87
C SER A 176 23.90 -15.47 -7.99
N THR A 177 23.74 -14.51 -8.89
CA THR A 177 22.45 -13.86 -9.14
C THR A 177 21.38 -14.87 -9.56
N THR A 178 20.22 -14.83 -8.89
CA THR A 178 19.02 -15.58 -9.26
C THR A 178 17.88 -14.64 -9.63
N SER A 179 16.81 -15.16 -10.23
CA SER A 179 15.58 -14.40 -10.51
C SER A 179 14.58 -14.41 -9.34
N ASN A 180 15.00 -14.87 -8.16
CA ASN A 180 14.11 -15.03 -7.01
C ASN A 180 14.13 -13.77 -6.13
N ILE A 181 13.10 -12.94 -6.26
CA ILE A 181 12.92 -11.68 -5.51
C ILE A 181 11.78 -11.86 -4.47
N GLN A 182 11.69 -13.07 -3.90
CA GLN A 182 10.75 -13.52 -2.86
C GLN A 182 9.46 -12.71 -2.68
N GLY A 183 8.39 -13.15 -3.34
CA GLY A 183 7.07 -12.53 -3.24
C GLY A 183 6.88 -11.31 -4.13
N ALA A 184 7.92 -10.89 -4.86
CA ALA A 184 7.79 -9.90 -5.91
C ALA A 184 7.43 -10.56 -7.26
N TRP A 185 6.37 -10.07 -7.90
CA TRP A 185 5.93 -10.52 -9.22
C TRP A 185 5.56 -9.33 -10.12
N PRO A 186 5.89 -9.37 -11.43
CA PRO A 186 5.41 -8.38 -12.39
C PRO A 186 3.89 -8.23 -12.35
N GLY A 187 3.42 -6.99 -12.23
CA GLY A 187 2.00 -6.67 -12.25
C GLY A 187 1.20 -7.13 -11.02
N SER A 188 1.86 -7.30 -9.87
CA SER A 188 1.24 -7.61 -8.58
C SER A 188 1.74 -6.65 -7.49
N GLY A 189 1.14 -6.71 -6.30
CA GLY A 189 1.74 -6.13 -5.10
C GLY A 189 2.86 -7.02 -4.55
N GLN A 190 3.71 -6.47 -3.68
CA GLN A 190 4.73 -7.25 -2.98
C GLN A 190 4.06 -8.15 -1.94
N GLU A 191 4.14 -9.48 -2.11
CA GLU A 191 3.62 -10.44 -1.13
C GLU A 191 4.68 -10.72 -0.06
N LEU A 192 4.25 -10.77 1.21
CA LEU A 192 5.09 -11.17 2.33
C LEU A 192 4.43 -12.27 3.15
N ASN A 193 5.22 -13.27 3.50
CA ASN A 193 4.79 -14.38 4.34
C ASN A 193 5.97 -14.91 5.15
N HIS A 194 5.67 -15.71 6.18
CA HIS A 194 6.68 -16.23 7.10
C HIS A 194 7.69 -17.18 6.43
N LEU A 195 7.30 -17.85 5.32
CA LEU A 195 8.18 -18.75 4.59
C LEU A 195 9.33 -18.00 3.90
N TRP A 196 9.01 -16.89 3.24
CA TRP A 196 9.98 -16.08 2.52
C TRP A 196 10.68 -15.06 3.43
N HIS A 197 9.96 -14.57 4.44
CA HIS A 197 10.34 -13.45 5.29
C HIS A 197 10.30 -13.82 6.78
N PRO A 198 11.05 -14.83 7.23
CA PRO A 198 10.86 -15.39 8.58
C PRO A 198 11.22 -14.41 9.71
N HIS A 199 12.21 -13.53 9.51
CA HIS A 199 12.57 -12.52 10.52
C HIS A 199 11.50 -11.44 10.73
N LEU A 200 10.55 -11.29 9.80
CA LEU A 200 9.40 -10.40 10.04
C LEU A 200 8.45 -10.99 11.08
N ASP A 201 8.45 -12.31 11.27
CA ASP A 201 7.54 -13.03 12.18
C ASP A 201 6.09 -12.52 12.09
N LEU A 202 5.60 -12.38 10.86
CA LEU A 202 4.28 -11.78 10.56
C LEU A 202 3.12 -12.40 11.35
N PRO A 203 3.08 -13.71 11.69
CA PRO A 203 2.06 -14.25 12.58
C PRO A 203 1.97 -13.56 13.95
N HIS A 204 3.07 -13.01 14.45
CA HIS A 204 3.16 -12.37 15.78
C HIS A 204 3.39 -10.86 15.74
N THR A 205 3.88 -10.29 14.63
CA THR A 205 4.20 -8.86 14.51
C THR A 205 3.14 -8.03 13.80
N MET A 206 2.18 -8.67 13.13
CA MET A 206 1.02 -7.99 12.56
C MET A 206 0.05 -7.59 13.67
N VAL A 207 -0.28 -6.31 13.75
CA VAL A 207 -1.19 -5.75 14.76
C VAL A 207 -2.49 -5.31 14.13
N HIS A 208 -3.61 -5.68 14.74
CA HIS A 208 -4.93 -5.18 14.34
C HIS A 208 -5.06 -3.68 14.60
N VAL A 209 -5.83 -3.01 13.75
CA VAL A 209 -6.38 -1.70 14.10
C VAL A 209 -7.25 -1.81 15.37
N PRO A 210 -7.36 -0.74 16.18
CA PRO A 210 -8.23 -0.75 17.34
C PRO A 210 -9.70 -0.92 16.93
N ARG A 211 -10.59 -1.04 17.92
CA ARG A 211 -12.03 -0.97 17.67
C ARG A 211 -12.36 0.39 17.06
N ILE A 212 -13.07 0.38 15.94
CA ILE A 212 -13.48 1.55 15.16
C ILE A 212 -15.00 1.67 15.12
N ALA A 213 -15.48 2.90 14.95
CA ALA A 213 -16.87 3.28 14.77
C ALA A 213 -17.05 4.02 13.42
N PRO A 214 -18.29 4.13 12.90
CA PRO A 214 -18.56 4.95 11.73
C PRO A 214 -18.03 6.38 11.91
N GLY A 215 -17.26 6.85 10.92
CA GLY A 215 -16.59 8.16 10.96
C GLY A 215 -15.12 8.12 11.40
N ASP A 216 -14.63 7.03 11.98
CA ASP A 216 -13.21 6.85 12.26
C ASP A 216 -12.43 6.68 10.95
N TYR A 217 -11.27 7.35 10.86
CA TYR A 217 -10.38 7.28 9.69
C TYR A 217 -9.07 6.61 10.07
N VAL A 218 -8.71 5.55 9.35
CA VAL A 218 -7.45 4.81 9.51
C VAL A 218 -6.59 5.03 8.30
N ALA A 219 -5.30 5.32 8.51
CA ALA A 219 -4.32 5.52 7.46
C ALA A 219 -2.99 4.84 7.81
N TRP A 220 -2.25 4.40 6.79
CA TRP A 220 -0.92 3.81 6.92
C TRP A 220 0.00 4.28 5.81
N HIS A 221 1.31 4.35 6.12
CA HIS A 221 2.35 4.76 5.18
C HIS A 221 2.37 3.81 3.96
N CYS A 222 2.66 4.33 2.77
CA CYS A 222 2.57 3.56 1.51
C CYS A 222 3.44 2.29 1.44
N ASP A 223 4.56 2.24 2.17
CA ASP A 223 5.40 1.03 2.29
C ASP A 223 5.05 0.11 3.48
N THR A 224 3.96 0.38 4.22
CA THR A 224 3.57 -0.44 5.37
C THR A 224 3.00 -1.77 4.91
N ILE A 225 3.56 -2.87 5.43
CA ILE A 225 2.98 -4.20 5.27
C ILE A 225 1.62 -4.21 5.94
N HIS A 226 0.60 -4.63 5.21
CA HIS A 226 -0.75 -4.70 5.73
C HIS A 226 -1.48 -5.94 5.21
N ALA A 227 -2.49 -6.37 5.95
CA ALA A 227 -3.32 -7.53 5.64
C ALA A 227 -4.75 -7.29 6.14
N VAL A 228 -5.66 -8.18 5.77
CA VAL A 228 -7.01 -8.20 6.33
C VAL A 228 -7.22 -9.53 7.03
N ASP A 229 -8.00 -9.55 8.12
CA ASP A 229 -8.42 -10.78 8.77
C ASP A 229 -8.84 -11.85 7.76
N ARG A 230 -8.28 -13.06 7.89
CA ARG A 230 -8.60 -14.17 6.99
C ARG A 230 -10.08 -14.55 7.03
N VAL A 231 -10.70 -14.46 8.20
CA VAL A 231 -12.13 -14.74 8.41
C VAL A 231 -12.72 -13.63 9.27
N HIS A 232 -13.89 -13.12 8.88
CA HIS A 232 -14.63 -12.17 9.69
C HIS A 232 -15.39 -12.91 10.82
N GLN A 233 -14.94 -12.79 12.06
CA GLN A 233 -15.53 -13.48 13.24
C GLN A 233 -16.52 -12.59 14.03
N GLY A 234 -16.92 -11.45 13.46
CA GLY A 234 -17.84 -10.50 14.08
C GLY A 234 -19.30 -10.85 13.80
N THR A 235 -20.21 -10.04 14.30
CA THR A 235 -21.67 -10.23 14.15
C THR A 235 -22.36 -9.20 13.26
N GLY A 236 -21.70 -8.06 13.01
CA GLY A 236 -22.14 -7.02 12.07
C GLY A 236 -21.23 -6.98 10.85
N ASP A 237 -21.57 -6.16 9.86
CA ASP A 237 -20.73 -5.96 8.68
C ASP A 237 -19.46 -5.17 9.01
N SER A 238 -18.40 -5.45 8.24
CA SER A 238 -17.18 -4.65 8.18
C SER A 238 -17.16 -3.81 6.90
N SER A 239 -17.74 -2.62 6.99
CA SER A 239 -17.90 -1.67 5.89
C SER A 239 -16.97 -0.47 5.99
N VAL A 240 -16.27 -0.17 4.89
CA VAL A 240 -15.30 0.94 4.77
C VAL A 240 -15.36 1.59 3.39
N LEU A 241 -15.01 2.88 3.32
CA LEU A 241 -14.79 3.64 2.08
C LEU A 241 -13.29 3.94 1.94
N TYR A 242 -12.65 3.51 0.84
CA TYR A 242 -11.21 3.75 0.65
C TYR A 242 -10.97 5.21 0.22
N ILE A 243 -10.13 5.91 0.97
CA ILE A 243 -9.81 7.33 0.76
C ILE A 243 -8.32 7.54 1.10
N PRO A 244 -7.39 7.39 0.14
CA PRO A 244 -5.97 7.63 0.38
C PRO A 244 -5.64 9.12 0.49
N ALA A 245 -4.46 9.43 1.02
CA ALA A 245 -3.91 10.79 1.01
C ALA A 245 -2.90 10.93 -0.14
N CYS A 246 -3.31 11.64 -1.19
CA CYS A 246 -2.51 11.84 -2.40
C CYS A 246 -2.00 13.30 -2.46
N PRO A 247 -0.69 13.56 -2.54
CA PRO A 247 -0.16 14.89 -2.74
C PRO A 247 -0.43 15.38 -4.16
N THR A 248 -0.38 16.69 -4.36
CA THR A 248 -0.37 17.24 -5.72
C THR A 248 1.00 17.01 -6.34
N THR A 249 1.06 16.22 -7.42
CA THR A 249 2.20 16.10 -8.34
C THR A 249 1.70 16.29 -9.77
N ARG A 250 2.61 16.44 -10.75
CA ARG A 250 2.20 16.54 -12.15
C ARG A 250 1.40 15.32 -12.62
N ALA A 251 1.89 14.13 -12.32
CA ALA A 251 1.21 12.87 -12.66
C ALA A 251 -0.17 12.78 -11.98
N SER A 252 -0.26 13.17 -10.71
CA SER A 252 -1.52 13.16 -9.97
C SER A 252 -2.54 14.15 -10.54
N LEU A 253 -2.11 15.33 -11.00
CA LEU A 253 -3.00 16.30 -11.68
C LEU A 253 -3.50 15.76 -13.03
N ASP A 254 -2.64 15.09 -13.80
CA ASP A 254 -3.05 14.52 -15.08
C ASP A 254 -4.02 13.34 -14.88
N TYR A 255 -3.85 12.56 -13.81
CA TYR A 255 -4.80 11.52 -13.40
C TYR A 255 -6.17 12.10 -13.03
N VAL A 256 -6.20 13.12 -12.17
CA VAL A 256 -7.43 13.69 -11.62
C VAL A 256 -8.30 14.34 -12.70
N LYS A 257 -7.69 14.94 -13.73
CA LYS A 257 -8.43 15.45 -14.90
C LYS A 257 -9.24 14.35 -15.58
N LEU A 258 -8.62 13.21 -15.86
CA LEU A 258 -9.29 12.08 -16.50
C LEU A 258 -10.36 11.47 -15.58
N GLN A 259 -10.06 11.36 -14.28
CA GLN A 259 -11.02 10.89 -13.27
C GLN A 259 -12.26 11.79 -13.22
N ARG A 260 -12.10 13.12 -13.31
CA ARG A 260 -13.22 14.06 -13.34
C ARG A 260 -14.09 13.84 -14.58
N ASP A 261 -13.48 13.65 -15.76
CA ASP A 261 -14.20 13.37 -16.99
C ASP A 261 -14.97 12.03 -16.89
N HIS A 262 -14.40 11.02 -16.21
CA HIS A 262 -15.07 9.74 -15.92
C HIS A 262 -16.22 9.89 -14.92
N PHE A 263 -16.06 10.72 -13.89
CA PHE A 263 -17.11 11.03 -12.92
C PHE A 263 -18.33 11.65 -13.62
N GLU A 264 -18.13 12.63 -14.50
CA GLU A 264 -19.22 13.26 -15.27
C GLU A 264 -19.96 12.22 -16.13
N GLN A 265 -19.22 11.33 -16.79
CA GLN A 265 -19.78 10.24 -17.60
C GLN A 265 -20.39 9.09 -16.78
N GLY A 266 -20.03 8.97 -15.49
CA GLY A 266 -20.50 7.90 -14.60
C GLY A 266 -19.83 6.56 -14.85
N VAL A 267 -18.66 6.56 -15.47
CA VAL A 267 -17.89 5.34 -15.77
C VAL A 267 -16.77 5.16 -14.73
N PRO A 268 -16.25 3.93 -14.53
CA PRO A 268 -15.18 3.70 -13.56
C PRO A 268 -13.93 4.52 -13.89
N PRO A 269 -13.18 5.05 -12.90
CA PRO A 269 -11.87 5.67 -13.13
C PRO A 269 -10.89 4.73 -13.82
N GLN A 270 -9.87 5.28 -14.47
CA GLN A 270 -8.94 4.57 -15.35
C GLN A 270 -8.12 3.44 -14.70
N ASP A 271 -7.98 3.44 -13.37
CA ASP A 271 -7.27 2.38 -12.63
C ASP A 271 -8.16 1.14 -12.35
N PHE A 272 -9.47 1.27 -12.57
CA PHE A 272 -10.43 0.20 -12.31
C PHE A 272 -10.85 -0.48 -13.60
N PRO A 273 -11.30 -1.75 -13.52
CA PRO A 273 -11.93 -2.41 -14.66
C PRO A 273 -13.02 -1.51 -15.25
N GLY A 274 -12.92 -1.24 -16.55
CA GLY A 274 -13.86 -0.35 -17.26
C GLY A 274 -15.27 -0.93 -17.39
N GLY A 275 -16.13 -0.23 -18.12
CA GLY A 275 -17.51 -0.62 -18.36
C GLY A 275 -18.45 0.58 -18.21
N GLU A 276 -19.75 0.30 -18.12
CA GLU A 276 -20.78 1.34 -17.99
C GLU A 276 -20.81 1.97 -16.58
N GLY A 277 -20.15 1.35 -15.59
CA GLY A 277 -20.06 1.84 -14.22
C GLY A 277 -21.43 2.16 -13.63
N GLU A 278 -21.57 3.39 -13.14
CA GLU A 278 -22.78 3.92 -12.52
C GLU A 278 -23.60 4.80 -13.48
N SER A 279 -23.23 4.87 -14.76
CA SER A 279 -23.82 5.80 -15.76
C SER A 279 -25.33 5.67 -15.94
N LYS A 280 -25.91 4.50 -15.61
CA LYS A 280 -27.35 4.21 -15.68
C LYS A 280 -28.02 4.12 -14.31
N HIS A 281 -27.29 4.35 -13.21
CA HIS A 281 -27.85 4.26 -11.87
C HIS A 281 -28.74 5.47 -11.55
N ILE A 282 -29.93 5.17 -11.02
CA ILE A 282 -30.83 6.20 -10.48
C ILE A 282 -30.23 6.73 -9.18
N GLY A 283 -30.11 8.06 -9.05
CA GLY A 283 -29.58 8.70 -7.85
C GLY A 283 -28.05 8.73 -7.76
N ARG A 284 -27.34 8.46 -8.87
CA ARG A 284 -25.90 8.74 -8.98
C ARG A 284 -25.66 10.22 -8.67
N GLY A 285 -24.63 10.52 -7.86
CA GLY A 285 -24.24 11.90 -7.60
C GLY A 285 -23.69 12.57 -8.86
N GLU A 286 -24.18 13.76 -9.18
CA GLU A 286 -23.77 14.53 -10.36
C GLU A 286 -22.94 15.76 -9.99
N LEU A 287 -22.50 16.51 -11.00
CA LEU A 287 -21.68 17.70 -10.81
C LEU A 287 -22.44 18.78 -10.00
N GLU A 288 -23.75 18.84 -10.14
CA GLU A 288 -24.65 19.69 -9.36
C GLU A 288 -24.63 19.33 -7.88
N ASP A 289 -24.67 18.04 -7.53
CA ASP A 289 -24.59 17.57 -6.14
C ASP A 289 -23.25 17.93 -5.51
N LEU A 290 -22.18 17.77 -6.29
CA LEU A 290 -20.84 18.17 -5.87
C LEU A 290 -20.80 19.67 -5.62
N ARG A 291 -21.22 20.50 -6.57
CA ARG A 291 -21.22 21.97 -6.43
C ARG A 291 -22.08 22.46 -5.26
N ALA A 292 -23.17 21.76 -4.95
CA ALA A 292 -24.04 22.12 -3.83
C ALA A 292 -23.40 21.83 -2.45
N LYS A 293 -22.46 20.89 -2.36
CA LYS A 293 -21.88 20.40 -1.10
C LYS A 293 -20.38 20.69 -0.93
N ALA A 294 -19.67 20.90 -2.03
CA ALA A 294 -18.22 21.03 -2.06
C ALA A 294 -17.78 22.44 -1.67
N SER A 295 -16.74 22.51 -0.84
CA SER A 295 -15.98 23.74 -0.65
C SER A 295 -15.10 24.03 -1.87
N GLU A 296 -14.59 25.25 -1.99
CA GLU A 296 -13.59 25.56 -3.03
C GLU A 296 -12.36 24.65 -2.94
N ALA A 297 -11.91 24.32 -1.72
CA ALA A 297 -10.81 23.39 -1.52
C ALA A 297 -11.16 21.96 -1.99
N SER A 298 -12.41 21.54 -1.82
CA SER A 298 -12.92 20.24 -2.30
C SER A 298 -12.96 20.20 -3.82
N LEU A 299 -13.39 21.29 -4.47
CA LEU A 299 -13.40 21.40 -5.93
C LEU A 299 -11.98 21.36 -6.48
N ARG A 300 -11.04 22.11 -5.90
CA ARG A 300 -9.62 22.06 -6.30
C ARG A 300 -9.00 20.67 -6.17
N ALA A 301 -9.44 19.86 -5.20
CA ALA A 301 -8.95 18.48 -5.04
C ALA A 301 -9.42 17.55 -6.18
N LEU A 302 -10.51 17.88 -6.88
CA LEU A 302 -11.03 17.14 -8.02
C LEU A 302 -10.47 17.64 -9.38
N GLY A 303 -9.59 18.64 -9.39
CA GLY A 303 -9.03 19.23 -10.61
C GLY A 303 -10.02 20.14 -11.32
#